data_AF-A0ABC8U557-F1
#
_entry.id   AF-A0ABC8U557-F1
#
_cell.length_a   1.000
_cell.length_b   1.000
_cell.length_c   1.000
_cell.angle_alpha   90.00
_cell.angle_beta   90.00
_cell.angle_gamma   90.00
#
_symmetry.space_group_name_H-M   'P 1'
#
loop_
_entity.id
_entity.type
_entity.pdbx_description
1 polymer ?
#
loop_
_entity_poly.entity_id
_entity_poly.type
_entity_poly.pdbx_seq_one_letter_code
_entity_poly.pdbx_strand_id
1 'polypeptide(L)'
;HPFSITSAPEDDYLSIHIRQLGDWTQELKRVFSEACETPVAGKSGLLRADETTKKSLPKLLIDGPYGAPAQDYRKYDVLLLVGLGIGATPFISILKDLLNNIVKMEEQADAISDMSRHSDHSVGTTDSPSLSKASPKRRKTLKTTNAYFYWVTREQGSFDWFKGVMNEVAELDQRGVIEMHNYLTSVYEEGDARSALITMVQALNHAKNGVDIVSGTRVRTHFARPNWKKVFSKTCTKHANARIGE
;
A
#
# COMPACT_ATOMS: atom_id res chain seq x y z
N HIS A 1 11.93 20.73 -4.97
CA HIS A 1 12.40 19.36 -5.23
C HIS A 1 11.18 18.46 -5.42
N PRO A 2 11.12 17.64 -6.48
CA PRO A 2 9.95 16.80 -6.75
C PRO A 2 9.94 15.54 -5.87
N PHE A 3 8.79 15.22 -5.27
CA PHE A 3 8.56 13.99 -4.51
C PHE A 3 7.22 13.38 -4.87
N SER A 4 7.16 12.04 -4.89
CA SER A 4 5.90 11.32 -5.05
C SER A 4 5.12 11.31 -3.74
N ILE A 5 3.80 11.46 -3.84
CA ILE A 5 2.88 11.39 -2.71
C ILE A 5 2.66 9.90 -2.37
N THR A 6 2.71 9.55 -1.08
CA THR A 6 2.43 8.21 -0.56
C THR A 6 1.04 8.05 0.01
N SER A 7 0.37 9.14 0.39
CA SER A 7 -1.02 9.07 0.84
C SER A 7 -1.94 8.73 -0.33
N ALA A 8 -3.06 8.08 -0.02
CA ALA A 8 -4.13 7.85 -0.98
C ALA A 8 -4.85 9.18 -1.29
N PRO A 9 -5.52 9.29 -2.44
CA PRO A 9 -6.32 10.47 -2.79
C PRO A 9 -7.47 10.79 -1.82
N GLU A 10 -7.85 9.84 -0.96
CA GLU A 10 -8.93 9.98 0.02
C GLU A 10 -8.45 10.20 1.45
N ASP A 11 -7.14 10.18 1.68
CA ASP A 11 -6.59 10.52 2.99
C ASP A 11 -6.82 12.02 3.27
N ASP A 12 -7.05 12.38 4.53
CA ASP A 12 -7.18 13.76 5.01
C ASP A 12 -5.83 14.46 5.19
N TYR A 13 -4.71 13.76 4.90
CA TYR A 13 -3.35 14.27 4.95
C TYR A 13 -2.56 13.99 3.67
N LEU A 14 -1.51 14.78 3.46
CA LEU A 14 -0.46 14.50 2.47
C LEU A 14 0.73 13.85 3.16
N SER A 15 1.18 12.70 2.64
CA SER A 15 2.44 12.08 3.06
C SER A 15 3.41 11.95 1.90
N ILE A 16 4.70 12.14 2.19
CA ILE A 16 5.82 11.94 1.28
C ILE A 16 6.93 11.22 2.03
N HIS A 17 7.69 10.39 1.32
CA HIS A 17 8.85 9.68 1.87
C HIS A 17 10.11 10.12 1.13
N ILE A 18 11.04 10.75 1.85
CA ILE A 18 12.22 11.38 1.27
C ILE A 18 13.48 10.62 1.70
N ARG A 19 14.20 10.05 0.72
CA ARG A 19 15.51 9.46 0.95
C ARG A 19 16.57 10.56 1.04
N GLN A 20 17.46 10.46 2.04
CA GLN A 20 18.60 11.36 2.20
C GLN A 20 19.68 11.03 1.15
N LEU A 21 19.80 11.85 0.10
CA LEU A 21 20.69 11.62 -1.06
C LEU A 21 21.61 12.79 -1.43
N GLY A 22 21.34 13.99 -0.91
CA GLY A 22 22.10 15.19 -1.23
C GLY A 22 21.88 16.31 -0.22
N ASP A 23 22.70 17.34 -0.31
CA ASP A 23 22.69 18.55 0.51
C ASP A 23 21.28 18.98 0.98
N TRP A 24 20.36 19.21 0.05
CA TRP A 24 19.01 19.66 0.37
C TRP A 24 18.23 18.67 1.24
N THR A 25 18.29 17.37 0.91
CA THR A 25 17.60 16.33 1.69
C THR A 25 18.25 16.07 3.05
N GLN A 26 19.57 16.28 3.16
CA GLN A 26 20.29 16.19 4.45
C GLN A 26 19.88 17.36 5.35
N GLU A 27 19.81 18.56 4.77
CA GLU A 27 19.41 19.77 5.47
C GLU A 27 17.94 19.72 5.89
N LEU A 28 17.06 19.22 5.03
CA LEU A 28 15.66 18.97 5.40
C LEU A 28 15.56 18.06 6.62
N LYS A 29 16.30 16.94 6.64
CA LYS A 29 16.34 16.04 7.79
C LYS A 29 16.86 16.74 9.04
N ARG A 30 17.91 17.56 8.94
CA ARG A 30 18.47 18.32 10.07
C ARG A 30 17.40 19.23 10.68
N VAL A 31 16.78 20.08 9.86
CA VAL A 31 15.76 21.03 10.28
C VAL A 31 14.56 20.33 10.94
N PHE A 32 14.08 19.22 10.37
CA PHE A 32 12.99 18.46 10.99
C PHE A 32 13.43 17.73 12.27
N SER A 33 14.67 17.24 12.34
CA SER A 33 15.17 16.55 13.54
C SER A 33 15.28 17.47 14.76
N GLU A 34 15.48 18.78 14.55
CA GLU A 34 15.50 19.77 15.62
C GLU A 34 14.10 20.05 16.19
N ALA A 35 13.06 19.86 15.37
CA ALA A 35 11.67 19.98 15.78
C ALA A 35 11.12 18.69 16.39
N CYS A 36 11.63 17.52 15.98
CA CYS A 36 11.23 16.23 16.51
C CYS A 36 11.65 16.03 17.97
N GLU A 37 10.82 15.32 18.71
CA GLU A 37 11.10 14.87 20.07
C GLU A 37 11.60 13.42 20.06
N THR A 38 12.42 13.06 21.04
CA THR A 38 12.87 11.67 21.21
C THR A 38 11.67 10.77 21.55
N PRO A 39 11.59 9.55 21.00
CA PRO A 39 10.48 8.65 21.30
C PRO A 39 10.36 8.40 22.80
N VAL A 40 9.14 8.49 23.34
CA VAL A 40 8.82 8.04 24.70
C VAL A 40 9.13 6.54 24.79
N ALA A 41 9.76 6.12 25.90
CA ALA A 41 10.18 4.73 26.11
C ALA A 41 9.04 3.74 25.78
N GLY A 42 9.30 2.83 24.84
CA GLY A 42 8.36 1.78 24.41
C GLY A 42 7.66 2.00 23.05
N LYS A 43 7.85 3.15 22.38
CA LYS A 43 7.40 3.36 20.99
C LYS A 43 8.58 3.35 20.01
N SER A 44 8.39 2.71 18.85
CA SER A 44 9.40 2.47 17.79
C SER A 44 10.33 3.66 17.50
N GLY A 45 11.62 3.35 17.31
CA GLY A 45 12.78 4.26 17.35
C GLY A 45 12.99 5.22 16.17
N LEU A 46 11.94 5.92 15.71
CA LEU A 46 12.08 7.05 14.79
C LEU A 46 11.73 8.36 15.50
N LEU A 47 12.55 9.39 15.29
CA LEU A 47 12.22 10.76 15.71
C LEU A 47 10.87 11.16 15.11
N ARG A 48 9.96 11.65 15.94
CA ARG A 48 8.63 12.05 15.53
C ARG A 48 8.33 13.44 16.06
N ALA A 49 7.61 14.20 15.26
CA ALA A 49 6.91 15.39 15.68
C ALA A 49 5.43 15.20 15.27
N ASP A 50 4.53 15.52 16.18
CA ASP A 50 3.09 15.47 16.01
C ASP A 50 2.46 16.79 16.48
N GLU A 51 1.14 16.88 16.46
CA GLU A 51 0.41 18.08 16.88
C GLU A 51 0.64 18.44 18.37
N THR A 52 1.08 17.48 19.18
CA THR A 52 1.38 17.69 20.61
C THR A 52 2.82 18.15 20.86
N THR A 53 3.64 18.19 19.81
CA THR A 53 5.03 18.63 19.87
C THR A 53 5.11 20.11 20.26
N LYS A 54 5.91 20.41 21.29
CA LYS A 54 5.96 21.78 21.86
C LYS A 54 6.69 22.78 20.96
N LYS A 55 7.45 22.28 19.98
CA LYS A 55 8.20 23.08 19.02
C LYS A 55 7.38 23.32 17.76
N SER A 56 7.50 24.53 17.21
CA SER A 56 6.91 24.86 15.91
C SER A 56 7.54 24.02 14.80
N LEU A 57 6.71 23.37 14.00
CA LEU A 57 7.15 22.66 12.81
C LEU A 57 7.62 23.63 11.71
N PRO A 58 8.62 23.25 10.90
CA PRO A 58 9.02 24.03 9.72
C PRO A 58 7.85 24.22 8.76
N LYS A 59 7.69 25.43 8.22
CA LYS A 59 6.68 25.70 7.19
C LYS A 59 7.13 25.09 5.86
N LEU A 60 6.21 24.38 5.20
CA LEU A 60 6.43 23.80 3.87
C LEU A 60 5.60 24.56 2.83
N LEU A 61 6.21 24.81 1.68
CA LEU A 61 5.51 25.30 0.49
C LEU A 61 5.38 24.14 -0.50
N ILE A 62 4.17 23.94 -1.00
CA ILE A 62 3.83 22.82 -1.88
C ILE A 62 3.34 23.41 -3.21
N ASP A 63 3.91 22.92 -4.30
CA ASP A 63 3.49 23.21 -5.67
C ASP A 63 3.09 21.89 -6.34
N GLY A 64 1.89 21.83 -6.91
CA GLY A 64 1.31 20.62 -7.50
C GLY A 64 -0.21 20.48 -7.31
N PRO A 65 -0.79 19.31 -7.65
CA PRO A 65 -0.09 18.08 -8.05
C PRO A 65 0.39 18.10 -9.51
N TYR A 66 1.49 17.38 -9.79
CA TYR A 66 1.95 17.10 -11.16
C TYR A 66 1.60 15.66 -11.56
N GLY A 67 1.25 15.48 -12.83
CA GLY A 67 0.85 14.19 -13.39
C GLY A 67 1.94 13.12 -13.28
N ALA A 68 1.53 11.87 -13.04
CA ALA A 68 2.41 10.69 -13.11
C ALA A 68 1.85 9.67 -14.11
N PRO A 69 2.68 8.91 -14.84
CA PRO A 69 2.21 7.90 -15.80
C PRO A 69 1.23 6.89 -15.17
N ALA A 70 1.43 6.56 -13.89
CA ALA A 70 0.60 5.62 -13.16
C ALA A 70 -0.81 6.14 -12.81
N GLN A 71 -1.18 7.39 -13.12
CA GLN A 71 -2.49 7.98 -12.77
C GLN A 71 -3.69 7.24 -13.40
N ASP A 72 -3.44 6.55 -14.50
CA ASP A 72 -4.46 5.85 -15.27
C ASP A 72 -4.71 4.41 -14.80
N TYR A 73 -4.15 3.99 -13.66
CA TYR A 73 -4.31 2.64 -13.11
C TYR A 73 -5.77 2.15 -13.04
N ARG A 74 -6.72 3.05 -12.74
CA ARG A 74 -8.16 2.73 -12.69
C ARG A 74 -8.76 2.30 -14.04
N LYS A 75 -8.05 2.51 -15.15
CA LYS A 75 -8.48 2.10 -16.50
C LYS A 75 -8.20 0.63 -16.77
N TYR A 76 -7.39 -0.05 -15.96
CA TYR A 76 -6.99 -1.44 -16.16
C TYR A 76 -7.74 -2.39 -15.23
N ASP A 77 -7.97 -3.59 -15.72
CA ASP A 77 -8.70 -4.64 -15.00
C ASP A 77 -7.74 -5.35 -14.03
N VAL A 78 -6.46 -5.47 -14.43
CA VAL A 78 -5.39 -6.04 -13.61
C VAL A 78 -4.21 -5.06 -13.56
N LEU A 79 -3.60 -4.90 -12.39
CA LEU A 79 -2.42 -4.06 -12.21
C LEU A 79 -1.19 -4.90 -11.88
N LEU A 80 -0.07 -4.57 -12.50
CA LEU A 80 1.25 -5.10 -12.17
C LEU A 80 2.17 -3.95 -11.78
N LEU A 81 2.28 -3.72 -10.48
CA LEU A 81 2.99 -2.58 -9.89
C LEU A 81 4.42 -3.01 -9.50
N VAL A 82 5.45 -2.41 -10.08
CA VAL A 82 6.85 -2.76 -9.79
C VAL A 82 7.62 -1.60 -9.17
N GLY A 83 7.84 -1.65 -7.87
CA GLY A 83 8.58 -0.63 -7.11
C GLY A 83 10.03 -1.01 -6.88
N LEU A 84 10.98 -0.09 -7.14
CA LEU A 84 12.41 -0.29 -6.86
C LEU A 84 12.89 0.62 -5.73
N GLY A 85 13.29 0.05 -4.58
CA GLY A 85 13.73 0.83 -3.42
C GLY A 85 12.68 1.88 -3.00
N ILE A 86 13.09 3.13 -2.81
CA ILE A 86 12.17 4.25 -2.53
C ILE A 86 11.21 4.53 -3.69
N GLY A 87 11.51 4.08 -4.91
CA GLY A 87 10.64 4.19 -6.08
C GLY A 87 9.32 3.42 -5.97
N ALA A 88 9.09 2.66 -4.90
CA ALA A 88 7.79 2.08 -4.58
C ALA A 88 6.73 3.10 -4.12
N THR A 89 7.16 4.27 -3.66
CA THR A 89 6.33 5.38 -3.14
C THR A 89 5.00 5.63 -3.90
N PRO A 90 4.98 5.84 -5.23
CA PRO A 90 3.72 6.05 -5.96
C PRO A 90 2.79 4.83 -5.95
N PHE A 91 3.35 3.62 -5.95
CA PHE A 91 2.57 2.39 -5.91
C PHE A 91 1.96 2.14 -4.53
N ILE A 92 2.61 2.59 -3.45
CA ILE A 92 2.04 2.56 -2.10
C ILE A 92 0.76 3.40 -2.04
N SER A 93 0.75 4.60 -2.63
CA SER A 93 -0.46 5.43 -2.74
C SER A 93 -1.58 4.70 -3.50
N ILE A 94 -1.24 4.02 -4.60
CA ILE A 94 -2.19 3.21 -5.38
C ILE A 94 -2.73 2.05 -4.54
N LEU A 95 -1.89 1.32 -3.80
CA LEU A 95 -2.32 0.22 -2.94
C LEU A 95 -3.29 0.67 -1.85
N LYS A 96 -3.01 1.81 -1.19
CA LYS A 96 -3.92 2.38 -0.20
C LYS A 96 -5.26 2.76 -0.83
N ASP A 97 -5.24 3.38 -2.00
CA ASP A 97 -6.48 3.71 -2.72
C ASP A 97 -7.28 2.45 -3.09
N LEU A 98 -6.62 1.40 -3.61
CA LEU A 98 -7.29 0.14 -3.90
C LEU A 98 -7.91 -0.47 -2.64
N LEU A 99 -7.16 -0.49 -1.53
CA LEU A 99 -7.64 -1.02 -0.27
C LEU A 99 -8.87 -0.27 0.25
N ASN A 100 -8.82 1.06 0.27
CA ASN A 100 -9.95 1.89 0.70
C ASN A 100 -11.21 1.59 -0.13
N ASN A 101 -11.05 1.34 -1.43
CA ASN A 101 -12.17 0.98 -2.30
C ASN A 101 -12.69 -0.44 -2.05
N ILE A 102 -11.82 -1.41 -1.76
CA ILE A 102 -12.21 -2.78 -1.39
C ILE A 102 -13.04 -2.75 -0.11
N VAL A 103 -12.54 -2.10 0.94
CA VAL A 103 -13.23 -1.98 2.24
C VAL A 103 -14.61 -1.32 2.07
N LYS A 104 -14.69 -0.20 1.33
CA LYS A 104 -15.98 0.47 1.05
C LYS A 104 -16.98 -0.40 0.30
N MET A 105 -16.51 -1.27 -0.60
CA MET A 105 -17.38 -2.19 -1.33
C MET A 105 -17.90 -3.31 -0.42
N GLU A 106 -17.09 -3.78 0.53
CA GLU A 106 -17.48 -4.79 1.51
C GLU A 106 -18.51 -4.24 2.50
N GLU A 107 -18.27 -3.06 3.08
CA GLU A 107 -19.22 -2.39 3.98
C GLU A 107 -20.60 -2.17 3.32
N GLN A 108 -20.62 -1.82 2.03
CA GLN A 108 -21.86 -1.66 1.27
C GLN A 108 -22.57 -3.00 1.01
N ALA A 109 -21.82 -4.06 0.73
CA ALA A 109 -22.39 -5.39 0.52
C ALA A 109 -23.02 -5.92 1.83
N ASP A 110 -22.34 -5.73 2.95
CA ASP A 110 -22.83 -6.13 4.27
C ASP A 110 -24.10 -5.35 4.64
N ALA A 111 -24.13 -4.03 4.44
CA ALA A 111 -25.32 -3.20 4.70
C ALA A 111 -26.55 -3.61 3.88
N ILE A 112 -26.36 -4.03 2.62
CA ILE A 112 -27.46 -4.55 1.78
C ILE A 112 -27.94 -5.90 2.29
N SER A 113 -27.02 -6.77 2.73
CA SER A 113 -27.35 -8.10 3.26
C SER A 113 -28.10 -8.04 4.60
N ASP A 114 -27.89 -6.99 5.40
CA ASP A 114 -28.58 -6.79 6.68
C ASP A 114 -29.98 -6.20 6.50
N MET A 115 -30.14 -5.31 5.52
CA MET A 115 -31.45 -4.77 5.17
C MET A 115 -32.41 -5.84 4.62
N SER A 116 -31.90 -6.79 3.83
CA SER A 116 -32.72 -7.89 3.30
C SER A 116 -33.09 -8.93 4.37
N ARG A 117 -32.37 -9.01 5.49
CA ARG A 117 -32.74 -9.85 6.65
C ARG A 117 -33.84 -9.25 7.52
N HIS A 118 -34.02 -7.93 7.47
CA HIS A 118 -35.05 -7.24 8.23
C HIS A 118 -36.37 -7.01 7.46
N SER A 119 -36.40 -7.24 6.14
CA SER A 119 -37.61 -7.04 5.33
C SER A 119 -38.58 -8.24 5.27
N ASP A 120 -38.29 -9.38 5.91
CA ASP A 120 -39.21 -10.54 5.96
C ASP A 120 -40.39 -10.37 6.94
N HIS A 121 -40.45 -9.27 7.69
CA HIS A 121 -41.58 -8.93 8.57
C HIS A 121 -41.97 -7.45 8.50
N SER A 122 -42.52 -6.99 7.37
CA SER A 122 -43.46 -5.86 7.40
C SER A 122 -44.42 -5.88 6.21
N VAL A 123 -45.70 -6.12 6.53
CA VAL A 123 -46.85 -5.91 5.64
C VAL A 123 -46.98 -4.40 5.41
N GLY A 124 -46.99 -4.00 4.13
CA GLY A 124 -46.88 -2.61 3.73
C GLY A 124 -48.11 -1.74 4.03
N THR A 125 -47.83 -0.48 4.31
CA THR A 125 -48.72 0.65 3.99
C THR A 125 -47.91 1.76 3.33
N THR A 126 -48.44 2.24 2.22
CA THR A 126 -48.00 3.34 1.34
C THR A 126 -47.90 4.68 2.06
N ASP A 127 -46.84 5.47 1.79
CA ASP A 127 -46.94 6.77 1.12
C ASP A 127 -45.58 7.52 1.05
N SER A 128 -45.42 8.32 -0.01
CA SER A 128 -44.19 9.02 -0.46
C SER A 128 -43.83 10.24 0.41
N PRO A 129 -42.66 10.93 0.28
CA PRO A 129 -42.35 11.76 -0.90
C PRO A 129 -40.88 11.83 -1.34
N SER A 130 -40.73 12.19 -2.62
CA SER A 130 -39.50 12.53 -3.32
C SER A 130 -38.75 13.72 -2.71
N LEU A 131 -37.48 13.51 -2.34
CA LEU A 131 -36.51 14.58 -2.09
C LEU A 131 -35.35 14.45 -3.08
N SER A 132 -35.29 15.41 -4.00
CA SER A 132 -34.20 15.62 -4.94
C SER A 132 -32.90 15.96 -4.18
N LYS A 133 -32.09 14.96 -3.87
CA LYS A 133 -30.70 15.15 -3.47
C LYS A 133 -29.83 15.16 -4.71
N ALA A 134 -29.15 16.29 -4.94
CA ALA A 134 -28.09 16.41 -5.94
C ALA A 134 -27.13 15.23 -5.79
N SER A 135 -27.05 14.42 -6.85
CA SER A 135 -26.18 13.25 -6.90
C SER A 135 -24.72 13.69 -6.69
N PRO A 136 -24.00 13.18 -5.69
CA PRO A 136 -22.56 13.37 -5.65
C PRO A 136 -22.01 12.75 -6.94
N LYS A 137 -21.11 13.47 -7.63
CA LYS A 137 -20.48 13.01 -8.88
C LYS A 137 -20.06 11.55 -8.68
N ARG A 138 -20.76 10.59 -9.30
CA ARG A 138 -20.42 9.17 -9.28
C ARG A 138 -19.03 9.03 -9.89
N ARG A 139 -17.98 9.07 -9.06
CA ARG A 139 -16.64 8.66 -9.47
C ARG A 139 -16.77 7.19 -9.87
N LYS A 140 -16.27 6.86 -11.06
CA LYS A 140 -16.40 5.51 -11.66
C LYS A 140 -15.90 4.48 -10.64
N THR A 141 -16.74 3.49 -10.34
CA THR A 141 -16.38 2.33 -9.53
C THR A 141 -15.10 1.72 -10.08
N LEU A 142 -14.15 1.43 -9.19
CA LEU A 142 -12.86 0.85 -9.56
C LEU A 142 -13.10 -0.49 -10.27
N LYS A 143 -12.60 -0.60 -11.51
CA LYS A 143 -12.71 -1.82 -12.32
C LYS A 143 -11.66 -2.87 -11.99
N THR A 144 -10.61 -2.49 -11.28
CA THR A 144 -9.48 -3.35 -11.00
C THR A 144 -9.93 -4.54 -10.15
N THR A 145 -9.80 -5.75 -10.69
CA THR A 145 -10.15 -7.00 -10.01
C THR A 145 -8.96 -7.60 -9.29
N ASN A 146 -7.74 -7.29 -9.73
CA ASN A 146 -6.51 -7.78 -9.13
C ASN A 146 -5.37 -6.77 -9.27
N ALA A 147 -4.54 -6.68 -8.24
CA ALA A 147 -3.28 -5.94 -8.27
C ALA A 147 -2.15 -6.84 -7.76
N TYR A 148 -1.03 -6.82 -8.46
CA TYR A 148 0.20 -7.52 -8.08
C TYR A 148 1.27 -6.49 -7.81
N PHE A 149 1.73 -6.40 -6.58
CA PHE A 149 2.79 -5.46 -6.20
C PHE A 149 4.10 -6.19 -5.95
N TYR A 150 5.12 -5.85 -6.73
CA TYR A 150 6.48 -6.35 -6.60
C TYR A 150 7.37 -5.24 -6.09
N TRP A 151 7.76 -5.31 -4.81
CA TRP A 151 8.71 -4.37 -4.23
C TRP A 151 10.12 -4.97 -4.17
N VAL A 152 11.02 -4.44 -4.98
CA VAL A 152 12.38 -4.94 -5.10
C VAL A 152 13.34 -3.94 -4.44
N THR A 153 14.12 -4.40 -3.47
CA THR A 153 15.14 -3.59 -2.81
C THR A 153 16.43 -4.38 -2.59
N ARG A 154 17.53 -3.67 -2.34
CA ARG A 154 18.82 -4.25 -1.91
C ARG A 154 19.02 -4.14 -0.41
N GLU A 155 18.35 -3.22 0.25
CA GLU A 155 18.59 -2.89 1.66
C GLU A 155 17.43 -3.44 2.49
N GLN A 156 17.72 -4.33 3.45
CA GLN A 156 16.69 -4.90 4.33
C GLN A 156 15.92 -3.80 5.08
N GLY A 157 16.61 -2.77 5.57
CA GLY A 157 15.99 -1.63 6.25
C GLY A 157 15.06 -0.80 5.36
N SER A 158 15.05 -1.02 4.04
CA SER A 158 14.03 -0.39 3.17
C SER A 158 12.62 -0.87 3.51
N PHE A 159 12.44 -2.10 4.02
CA PHE A 159 11.09 -2.62 4.31
C PHE A 159 10.37 -1.84 5.41
N ASP A 160 11.10 -1.20 6.31
CA ASP A 160 10.51 -0.39 7.38
C ASP A 160 9.74 0.83 6.87
N TRP A 161 10.07 1.33 5.67
CA TRP A 161 9.44 2.52 5.08
C TRP A 161 7.93 2.33 4.88
N PHE A 162 7.51 1.14 4.43
CA PHE A 162 6.11 0.87 4.09
C PHE A 162 5.53 -0.30 4.90
N LYS A 163 6.23 -0.76 5.93
CA LYS A 163 5.83 -1.88 6.80
C LYS A 163 4.39 -1.78 7.30
N GLY A 164 3.98 -0.58 7.75
CA GLY A 164 2.62 -0.33 8.22
C GLY A 164 1.58 -0.59 7.14
N VAL A 165 1.74 0.05 5.97
CA VAL A 165 0.83 -0.11 4.84
C VAL A 165 0.79 -1.55 4.33
N MET A 166 1.94 -2.23 4.24
CA MET A 166 2.00 -3.62 3.78
C MET A 166 1.26 -4.57 4.71
N ASN A 167 1.30 -4.34 6.03
CA ASN A 167 0.55 -5.13 6.99
C ASN A 167 -0.94 -4.80 6.95
N GLU A 168 -1.30 -3.52 6.88
CA GLU A 168 -2.68 -3.06 6.78
C GLU A 168 -3.38 -3.67 5.55
N VAL A 169 -2.75 -3.58 4.37
CA VAL A 169 -3.27 -4.20 3.15
C VAL A 169 -3.40 -5.71 3.31
N ALA A 170 -2.40 -6.39 3.89
CA ALA A 170 -2.44 -7.84 4.07
C ALA A 170 -3.49 -8.31 5.09
N GLU A 171 -3.92 -7.45 6.02
CA GLU A 171 -4.94 -7.76 7.02
C GLU A 171 -6.36 -7.45 6.52
N LEU A 172 -6.54 -6.36 5.79
CA LEU A 172 -7.85 -5.86 5.36
C LEU A 172 -8.30 -6.42 4.00
N ASP A 173 -7.40 -6.84 3.11
CA ASP A 173 -7.78 -7.45 1.82
C ASP A 173 -8.19 -8.93 1.98
N GLN A 174 -9.39 -9.16 2.50
CA GLN A 174 -9.91 -10.52 2.73
C GLN A 174 -10.19 -11.29 1.44
N ARG A 175 -10.44 -10.56 0.34
CA ARG A 175 -10.75 -11.13 -0.98
C ARG A 175 -9.51 -11.53 -1.78
N GLY A 176 -8.32 -11.14 -1.31
CA GLY A 176 -7.06 -11.40 -2.03
C GLY A 176 -6.99 -10.70 -3.38
N VAL A 177 -7.55 -9.49 -3.47
CA VAL A 177 -7.47 -8.64 -4.66
C VAL A 177 -6.03 -8.16 -4.88
N ILE A 178 -5.29 -7.90 -3.81
CA ILE A 178 -3.95 -7.33 -3.80
C ILE A 178 -2.94 -8.40 -3.35
N GLU A 179 -2.17 -8.92 -4.31
CA GLU A 179 -1.06 -9.85 -4.05
C GLU A 179 0.25 -9.05 -3.95
N MET A 180 0.94 -9.15 -2.82
CA MET A 180 2.20 -8.41 -2.57
C MET A 180 3.39 -9.36 -2.49
N HIS A 181 4.51 -8.94 -3.08
CA HIS A 181 5.77 -9.68 -3.12
C HIS A 181 6.94 -8.76 -2.84
N ASN A 182 7.64 -9.01 -1.73
CA ASN A 182 8.89 -8.34 -1.42
C ASN A 182 10.05 -9.11 -2.04
N TYR A 183 11.07 -8.43 -2.54
CA TYR A 183 12.30 -9.03 -3.07
C TYR A 183 13.53 -8.34 -2.49
N LEU A 184 14.33 -9.09 -1.74
CA LEU A 184 15.62 -8.64 -1.23
C LEU A 184 16.75 -9.18 -2.11
N THR A 185 17.26 -8.32 -2.98
CA THR A 185 18.22 -8.67 -4.04
C THR A 185 19.68 -8.69 -3.58
N SER A 186 19.97 -8.29 -2.34
CA SER A 186 21.31 -8.40 -1.75
C SER A 186 21.63 -9.79 -1.22
N VAL A 187 20.62 -10.63 -1.02
CA VAL A 187 20.80 -12.03 -0.64
C VAL A 187 21.07 -12.85 -1.89
N TYR A 188 22.07 -13.73 -1.77
CA TYR A 188 22.70 -14.51 -2.85
C TYR A 188 21.70 -15.22 -3.78
N GLU A 189 22.16 -15.53 -4.99
CA GLU A 189 21.36 -16.10 -6.07
C GLU A 189 20.67 -17.43 -5.68
N GLU A 190 19.62 -17.76 -6.43
CA GLU A 190 18.84 -18.99 -6.28
C GLU A 190 19.76 -20.22 -6.43
N GLY A 191 20.01 -20.95 -5.33
CA GLY A 191 20.91 -22.10 -5.29
C GLY A 191 22.03 -22.03 -4.23
N ASP A 192 22.26 -20.87 -3.60
CA ASP A 192 23.18 -20.77 -2.45
C ASP A 192 22.58 -21.48 -1.21
N ALA A 193 23.37 -22.32 -0.54
CA ALA A 193 23.00 -22.99 0.71
C ALA A 193 22.57 -21.99 1.80
N ARG A 194 23.14 -20.77 1.82
CA ARG A 194 22.75 -19.70 2.76
C ARG A 194 21.36 -19.16 2.43
N SER A 195 21.07 -18.94 1.15
CA SER A 195 19.73 -18.53 0.69
C SER A 195 18.70 -19.63 0.96
N ALA A 196 19.06 -20.89 0.78
CA ALA A 196 18.20 -22.04 1.11
C ALA A 196 17.88 -22.10 2.60
N LEU A 197 18.89 -21.93 3.48
CA LEU A 197 18.69 -21.92 4.92
C LEU A 197 17.78 -20.77 5.35
N ILE A 198 18.04 -19.54 4.89
CA ILE A 198 17.21 -18.38 5.24
C ILE A 198 15.78 -18.58 4.73
N THR A 199 15.61 -19.11 3.51
CA THR A 199 14.29 -19.43 2.95
C THR A 199 13.55 -20.46 3.82
N MET A 200 14.25 -21.50 4.30
CA MET A 200 13.67 -22.52 5.17
C MET A 200 13.24 -21.92 6.52
N VAL A 201 14.12 -21.15 7.17
CA VAL A 201 13.81 -20.47 8.44
C VAL A 201 12.63 -19.52 8.27
N GLN A 202 12.59 -18.77 7.17
CA GLN A 202 11.50 -17.86 6.87
C GLN A 202 10.19 -18.61 6.63
N ALA A 203 10.21 -19.71 5.88
CA ALA A 203 9.02 -20.53 5.64
C ALA A 203 8.46 -21.10 6.96
N LEU A 204 9.34 -21.58 7.85
CA LEU A 204 8.96 -22.07 9.17
C LEU A 204 8.36 -20.97 10.05
N ASN A 205 8.99 -19.79 10.10
CA ASN A 205 8.48 -18.67 10.89
C ASN A 205 7.15 -18.14 10.35
N HIS A 206 7.01 -18.03 9.03
CA HIS A 206 5.77 -17.60 8.39
C HIS A 206 4.64 -18.59 8.64
N ALA A 207 4.92 -19.90 8.59
CA ALA A 207 3.93 -20.92 8.92
C ALA A 207 3.49 -20.88 10.41
N LYS A 208 4.41 -20.53 11.32
CA LYS A 208 4.12 -20.47 12.76
C LYS A 208 3.45 -19.17 13.20
N ASN A 209 3.95 -18.03 12.71
CA ASN A 209 3.62 -16.69 13.22
C ASN A 209 2.90 -15.82 12.20
N GLY A 210 2.81 -16.24 10.92
CA GLY A 210 2.23 -15.45 9.83
C GLY A 210 3.06 -14.23 9.42
N VAL A 211 4.31 -14.13 9.90
CA VAL A 211 5.18 -12.95 9.71
C VAL A 211 6.50 -13.36 9.06
N ASP A 212 6.94 -12.54 8.12
CA ASP A 212 8.21 -12.62 7.42
C ASP A 212 9.37 -12.16 8.32
N ILE A 213 10.42 -12.97 8.44
CA ILE A 213 11.56 -12.67 9.34
C ILE A 213 12.40 -11.47 8.90
N VAL A 214 12.37 -11.14 7.60
CA VAL A 214 13.26 -10.13 7.01
C VAL A 214 12.63 -8.75 7.10
N SER A 215 11.38 -8.65 6.66
CA SER A 215 10.60 -7.41 6.64
C SER A 215 9.80 -7.18 7.93
N GLY A 216 9.56 -8.24 8.71
CA GLY A 216 8.66 -8.20 9.86
C GLY A 216 7.21 -7.89 9.46
N THR A 217 6.83 -8.17 8.21
CA THR A 217 5.48 -7.97 7.67
C THR A 217 4.77 -9.30 7.41
N ARG A 218 3.46 -9.30 7.17
CA ARG A 218 2.74 -10.50 6.72
C ARG A 218 3.07 -10.89 5.27
N VAL A 219 3.66 -9.96 4.53
CA VAL A 219 4.07 -10.13 3.13
C VAL A 219 5.38 -10.90 3.05
N ARG A 220 5.37 -11.97 2.27
CA ARG A 220 6.55 -12.83 2.09
C ARG A 220 7.65 -12.11 1.32
N THR A 221 8.87 -12.18 1.85
CA THR A 221 10.09 -11.73 1.16
C THR A 221 10.71 -12.86 0.35
N HIS A 222 10.99 -12.62 -0.91
CA HIS A 222 11.76 -13.49 -1.77
C HIS A 222 13.22 -13.02 -1.82
N PHE A 223 14.15 -13.96 -1.94
CA PHE A 223 15.57 -13.65 -2.12
C PHE A 223 15.93 -13.70 -3.61
N ALA A 224 17.03 -13.04 -3.98
CA ALA A 224 17.43 -12.82 -5.36
C ALA A 224 16.43 -11.95 -6.16
N ARG A 225 16.55 -11.95 -7.49
CA ARG A 225 15.75 -11.12 -8.39
C ARG A 225 14.46 -11.84 -8.80
N PRO A 226 13.36 -11.11 -9.03
CA PRO A 226 12.16 -11.69 -9.63
C PRO A 226 12.46 -12.30 -11.00
N ASN A 227 11.96 -13.50 -11.25
CA ASN A 227 11.95 -14.07 -12.59
C ASN A 227 10.79 -13.45 -13.38
N TRP A 228 11.05 -12.29 -14.00
CA TRP A 228 10.02 -11.54 -14.72
C TRP A 228 9.36 -12.32 -15.84
N LYS A 229 10.11 -13.17 -16.57
CA LYS A 229 9.53 -14.03 -17.60
C LYS A 229 8.44 -14.94 -17.03
N LYS A 230 8.71 -15.55 -15.86
CA LYS A 230 7.75 -16.41 -15.16
C LYS A 230 6.58 -15.59 -14.60
N VAL A 231 6.84 -14.42 -14.04
CA VAL A 231 5.80 -13.52 -13.52
C VAL A 231 4.85 -13.11 -14.63
N PHE A 232 5.36 -12.51 -15.71
CA PHE A 232 4.54 -12.09 -16.85
C PHE A 232 3.77 -13.26 -17.47
N SER A 233 4.43 -14.41 -17.69
CA SER A 233 3.76 -15.60 -18.22
C SER A 233 2.60 -16.06 -17.33
N LYS A 234 2.83 -16.15 -16.01
CA LYS A 234 1.79 -16.54 -15.04
C LYS A 234 0.62 -15.55 -15.04
N THR A 235 0.91 -14.24 -15.04
CA THR A 235 -0.11 -13.20 -15.03
C THR A 235 -0.96 -13.25 -16.30
N CYS A 236 -0.34 -13.39 -17.48
CA CYS A 236 -1.05 -13.52 -18.75
C CYS A 236 -1.94 -14.77 -18.77
N THR A 237 -1.44 -15.92 -18.30
CA THR A 237 -2.24 -17.17 -18.26
C THR A 237 -3.41 -17.06 -17.28
N LYS A 238 -3.20 -16.47 -16.10
CA LYS A 238 -4.25 -16.29 -15.09
C LYS A 238 -5.34 -15.32 -15.54
N HIS A 239 -4.97 -14.32 -16.35
CA HIS A 239 -5.82 -13.20 -16.73
C HIS A 239 -5.95 -13.02 -18.25
N ALA A 240 -6.22 -14.13 -18.96
CA ALA A 240 -6.13 -14.20 -20.43
C ALA A 240 -7.02 -13.19 -21.21
N ASN A 241 -8.10 -12.68 -20.59
CA ASN A 241 -9.05 -11.76 -21.23
C ASN A 241 -9.08 -10.37 -20.55
N ALA A 242 -8.14 -10.08 -19.66
CA ALA A 242 -8.11 -8.83 -18.91
C ALA A 242 -7.12 -7.83 -19.51
N ARG A 243 -7.41 -6.52 -19.37
CA ARG A 243 -6.43 -5.47 -19.68
C ARG A 243 -5.50 -5.30 -18.49
N ILE A 244 -4.23 -5.66 -18.68
CA ILE A 244 -3.17 -5.54 -17.68
C ILE A 244 -2.47 -4.20 -17.86
N GLY A 245 -2.40 -3.40 -16.80
CA GLY A 245 -1.59 -2.18 -16.72
C GLY A 245 -0.29 -2.45 -15.97
N GLU A 246 0.81 -1.87 -16.46
CA GLU A 246 2.13 -1.82 -15.82
C GLU A 246 2.42 -0.41 -15.30
#